data_AF-A0A5Q4BIP5-F1
#
_entry.id   AF-A0A5Q4BIP5-F1
#
_cell.length_a   1.000
_cell.length_b   1.000
_cell.length_c   1.000
_cell.angle_alpha   90.00
_cell.angle_beta   90.00
_cell.angle_gamma   90.00
#
_symmetry.space_group_name_H-M   'P 1'
#
loop_
_entity.id
_entity.type
_entity.pdbx_description
1 polymer ?
#
loop_
_entity_poly.entity_id
_entity_poly.type
_entity_poly.pdbx_seq_one_letter_code
_entity_poly.pdbx_strand_id
1 'polypeptide(L)'
;MALPLFHPPAFIALLGQQYSGKSGRSPARWTAFNAVLAISHRQRVEEGKSAQRERMWGYAANGLDTVLDILPRATQLISVQALLILAWFFLGTPNPQPSFMLVANAIRPAHSIGLYRKNYGASLSPIQRVTRINVFRPAFSMDRELSLRTGRPPAQDFGDFDVDLPDPQLQPDFSNISP
;
A
#
# COMPACT_ATOMS: atom_id res chain seq x y z
N MET A 1 -2.49 13.09 5.11
CA MET A 1 -1.18 12.39 5.09
C MET A 1 -1.08 11.62 3.77
N ALA A 2 -0.09 11.92 2.94
CA ALA A 2 0.16 11.16 1.70
C ALA A 2 0.90 9.85 2.04
N LEU A 3 0.50 8.75 1.41
CA LEU A 3 1.13 7.44 1.60
C LEU A 3 2.00 7.15 0.36
N PRO A 4 3.33 7.31 0.42
CA PRO A 4 4.21 7.19 -0.75
C PRO A 4 4.47 5.71 -1.13
N LEU A 5 3.43 4.88 -1.17
CA LEU A 5 3.56 3.47 -1.53
C LEU A 5 4.00 3.27 -2.97
N PHE A 6 3.57 4.16 -3.88
CA PHE A 6 3.81 4.02 -5.31
C PHE A 6 4.67 5.15 -5.84
N HIS A 7 5.64 4.82 -6.69
CA HIS A 7 6.31 5.79 -7.54
C HIS A 7 5.37 6.18 -8.70
N PRO A 8 4.93 7.45 -8.84
CA PRO A 8 3.83 7.79 -9.74
C PRO A 8 4.06 7.37 -11.21
N PRO A 9 5.23 7.61 -11.84
CA PRO A 9 5.49 7.12 -13.20
C PRO A 9 5.39 5.59 -13.34
N ALA A 10 5.85 4.84 -12.34
CA ALA A 10 5.80 3.39 -12.37
C ALA A 10 4.35 2.89 -12.23
N PHE A 11 3.55 3.57 -11.40
CA PHE A 11 2.12 3.25 -11.25
C PHE A 11 1.34 3.49 -12.55
N ILE A 12 1.55 4.63 -13.22
CA ILE A 12 0.90 4.91 -14.51
C ILE A 12 1.29 3.89 -15.58
N ALA A 13 2.57 3.49 -15.64
CA ALA A 13 3.00 2.43 -16.55
C ALA A 13 2.29 1.09 -16.26
N LEU A 14 2.08 0.74 -14.99
CA LEU A 14 1.32 -0.45 -14.60
C LEU A 14 -0.15 -0.37 -15.04
N LEU A 15 -0.76 0.82 -15.00
CA LEU A 15 -2.12 1.03 -15.54
C LEU A 15 -2.15 0.80 -17.05
N GLY A 16 -1.21 1.39 -17.78
CA GLY A 16 -1.10 1.18 -19.23
C GLY A 16 -0.99 -0.31 -19.58
N GLN A 17 -0.20 -1.07 -18.82
CA GLN A 17 -0.07 -2.52 -19.01
C GLN A 17 -1.36 -3.30 -18.69
N GLN A 18 -2.07 -2.93 -17.62
CA GLN A 18 -3.33 -3.58 -17.22
C GLN A 18 -4.42 -3.43 -18.30
N TYR A 19 -4.50 -2.28 -18.95
CA TYR A 19 -5.48 -1.99 -20.00
C TYR A 19 -5.02 -2.33 -21.42
N SER A 20 -3.74 -2.63 -21.61
CA SER A 20 -3.21 -3.02 -22.93
C SER A 20 -3.68 -4.38 -23.45
N GLY A 21 -4.33 -5.20 -22.60
CA GLY A 21 -4.75 -6.57 -22.92
C GLY A 21 -3.59 -7.57 -23.10
N LYS A 22 -2.33 -7.09 -23.08
CA LYS A 22 -1.11 -7.87 -23.32
C LYS A 22 -0.48 -8.43 -22.04
N SER A 23 -0.85 -7.90 -20.87
CA SER A 23 -0.35 -8.40 -19.58
C SER A 23 -1.38 -9.34 -18.94
N GLY A 24 -0.95 -10.51 -18.50
CA GLY A 24 -1.83 -11.45 -17.78
C GLY A 24 -2.45 -10.80 -16.54
N ARG A 25 -3.67 -11.21 -16.17
CA ARG A 25 -4.42 -10.67 -15.02
C ARG A 25 -3.58 -10.81 -13.75
N SER A 26 -3.21 -9.69 -13.12
CA SER A 26 -2.51 -9.66 -11.84
C SER A 26 -3.46 -9.22 -10.73
N PRO A 27 -3.78 -10.09 -9.76
CA PRO A 27 -4.60 -9.73 -8.60
C PRO A 27 -4.05 -8.53 -7.83
N ALA A 28 -2.72 -8.47 -7.64
CA ALA A 28 -2.07 -7.38 -6.93
C ALA A 28 -2.22 -6.02 -7.65
N ARG A 29 -2.01 -5.98 -8.99
CA ARG A 29 -2.23 -4.74 -9.76
C ARG A 29 -3.69 -4.31 -9.75
N TRP A 30 -4.61 -5.26 -9.88
CA TRP A 30 -6.05 -5.01 -9.81
C TRP A 30 -6.47 -4.44 -8.45
N THR A 31 -6.03 -5.05 -7.35
CA THR A 31 -6.27 -4.55 -5.99
C THR A 31 -5.70 -3.16 -5.79
N ALA A 32 -4.42 -2.95 -6.16
CA ALA A 32 -3.76 -1.65 -6.00
C ALA A 32 -4.52 -0.55 -6.73
N PHE A 33 -4.96 -0.80 -7.96
CA PHE A 33 -5.73 0.17 -8.75
C PHE A 33 -7.08 0.50 -8.10
N ASN A 34 -7.86 -0.52 -7.76
CA ASN A 34 -9.17 -0.33 -7.15
C ASN A 34 -9.06 0.39 -5.80
N ALA A 35 -8.04 0.09 -4.99
CA ALA A 35 -7.80 0.78 -3.73
C ALA A 35 -7.44 2.27 -3.93
N VAL A 36 -6.63 2.61 -4.94
CA VAL A 36 -6.33 4.01 -5.28
C VAL A 36 -7.61 4.74 -5.69
N LEU A 37 -8.45 4.15 -6.54
CA LEU A 37 -9.74 4.74 -6.91
C LEU A 37 -10.66 4.92 -5.70
N ALA A 38 -10.74 3.91 -4.82
CA ALA A 38 -11.51 4.00 -3.58
C ALA A 38 -11.07 5.18 -2.71
N ILE A 39 -9.75 5.38 -2.54
CA ILE A 39 -9.21 6.51 -1.77
C ILE A 39 -9.50 7.85 -2.45
N SER A 40 -9.34 7.97 -3.77
CA SER A 40 -9.67 9.19 -4.51
C SER A 40 -11.16 9.55 -4.41
N HIS A 41 -12.05 8.56 -4.46
CA HIS A 41 -13.47 8.79 -4.25
C HIS A 41 -13.80 9.14 -2.78
N ARG A 42 -13.08 8.55 -1.80
CA ARG A 42 -13.23 8.91 -0.39
C ARG A 42 -12.92 10.38 -0.14
N GLN A 43 -11.83 10.91 -0.67
CA GLN A 43 -11.48 12.34 -0.57
C GLN A 43 -12.61 13.23 -1.11
N ARG A 44 -13.20 12.87 -2.25
CA ARG A 44 -14.34 13.60 -2.83
C ARG A 44 -15.59 13.53 -1.94
N VAL A 45 -15.84 12.40 -1.28
CA VAL A 45 -16.95 12.25 -0.32
C VAL A 45 -16.71 13.14 0.91
N GLU A 46 -15.47 13.21 1.39
CA GLU A 46 -15.06 14.08 2.50
C GLU A 46 -15.20 15.57 2.13
N GLU A 47 -15.04 15.94 0.86
CA GLU A 47 -15.35 17.26 0.30
C GLU A 47 -16.86 17.54 0.12
N GLY A 48 -17.74 16.62 0.54
CA GLY A 48 -19.20 16.77 0.47
C GLY A 48 -19.87 16.19 -0.77
N LYS A 49 -19.14 15.55 -1.69
CA LYS A 49 -19.71 14.89 -2.89
C LYS A 49 -20.27 13.51 -2.54
N SER A 50 -21.36 13.47 -1.78
CA SER A 50 -21.98 12.24 -1.24
C SER A 50 -22.31 11.18 -2.30
N ALA A 51 -22.65 11.58 -3.52
CA ALA A 51 -22.91 10.68 -4.66
C ALA A 51 -21.72 9.78 -5.04
N GLN A 52 -20.50 10.13 -4.62
CA GLN A 52 -19.29 9.33 -4.86
C GLN A 52 -19.14 8.15 -3.89
N ARG A 53 -19.97 8.08 -2.84
CA ARG A 53 -19.86 7.07 -1.77
C ARG A 53 -20.09 5.64 -2.27
N GLU A 54 -21.05 5.44 -3.16
CA GLU A 54 -21.32 4.12 -3.72
C GLU A 54 -20.13 3.63 -4.56
N ARG A 55 -19.58 4.49 -5.42
CA ARG A 55 -18.38 4.18 -6.22
C ARG A 55 -17.17 3.88 -5.35
N MET A 56 -16.97 4.68 -4.30
CA MET A 56 -15.90 4.45 -3.30
C MET A 56 -15.94 3.02 -2.75
N TRP A 57 -17.12 2.58 -2.28
CA TRP A 57 -17.29 1.22 -1.75
C TRP A 57 -17.21 0.15 -2.83
N GLY A 58 -17.74 0.40 -4.03
CA GLY A 58 -17.62 -0.53 -5.16
C GLY A 58 -16.17 -0.82 -5.53
N TYR A 59 -15.33 0.22 -5.59
CA TYR A 59 -13.89 0.03 -5.82
C TYR A 59 -13.22 -0.71 -4.65
N ALA A 60 -13.53 -0.38 -3.40
CA ALA A 60 -12.99 -1.12 -2.25
C ALA A 60 -13.37 -2.62 -2.28
N ALA A 61 -14.61 -2.93 -2.65
CA ALA A 61 -15.10 -4.30 -2.81
C ALA A 61 -14.37 -5.06 -3.92
N ASN A 62 -14.18 -4.44 -5.08
CA ASN A 62 -13.39 -5.02 -6.18
C ASN A 62 -11.94 -5.32 -5.79
N GLY A 63 -11.34 -4.50 -4.94
CA GLY A 63 -10.02 -4.77 -4.39
C GLY A 63 -10.02 -5.97 -3.45
N LEU A 64 -10.99 -6.01 -2.53
CA LEU A 64 -11.13 -7.08 -1.53
C LEU A 64 -11.35 -8.46 -2.18
N ASP A 65 -12.11 -8.52 -3.28
CA ASP A 65 -12.41 -9.75 -4.04
C ASP A 65 -11.15 -10.52 -4.46
N THR A 66 -10.06 -9.81 -4.75
CA THR A 66 -8.81 -10.42 -5.22
C THR A 66 -7.75 -10.60 -4.14
N VAL A 67 -8.04 -10.26 -2.87
CA VAL A 67 -7.06 -10.37 -1.78
C VAL A 67 -6.63 -11.82 -1.56
N LEU A 68 -7.57 -12.77 -1.58
CA LEU A 68 -7.27 -14.18 -1.36
C LEU A 68 -6.40 -14.78 -2.49
N ASP A 69 -6.43 -14.21 -3.69
CA ASP A 69 -5.55 -14.61 -4.78
C ASP A 69 -4.13 -14.06 -4.62
N ILE A 70 -3.96 -12.96 -3.89
CA ILE A 70 -2.66 -12.33 -3.62
C ILE A 70 -1.88 -13.12 -2.56
N LEU A 71 -2.53 -13.53 -1.46
CA LEU A 71 -1.86 -14.11 -0.29
C LEU A 71 -0.94 -15.31 -0.63
N PRO A 72 -1.36 -16.29 -1.45
CA PRO A 72 -0.52 -17.45 -1.79
C PRO A 72 0.71 -17.09 -2.62
N ARG A 73 0.71 -15.93 -3.29
CA ARG A 73 1.73 -15.50 -4.27
C ARG A 73 2.40 -14.18 -3.89
N ALA A 74 2.33 -13.78 -2.63
CA ALA A 74 2.84 -12.49 -2.16
C ALA A 74 4.38 -12.47 -2.04
N THR A 75 5.06 -12.75 -3.14
CA THR A 75 6.54 -12.74 -3.27
C THR A 75 7.05 -11.49 -3.97
N GLN A 76 6.16 -10.54 -4.29
CA GLN A 76 6.48 -9.33 -5.03
C GLN A 76 6.12 -8.08 -4.23
N LEU A 77 6.87 -7.00 -4.45
CA LEU A 77 6.64 -5.70 -3.81
C LEU A 77 5.22 -5.17 -4.05
N ILE A 78 4.68 -5.37 -5.27
CA ILE A 78 3.33 -4.92 -5.63
C ILE A 78 2.23 -5.61 -4.80
N SER A 79 2.44 -6.85 -4.36
CA SER A 79 1.50 -7.54 -3.47
C SER A 79 1.43 -6.86 -2.10
N VAL A 80 2.59 -6.49 -1.54
CA VAL A 80 2.67 -5.73 -0.28
C VAL A 80 2.00 -4.37 -0.44
N GLN A 81 2.35 -3.64 -1.51
CA GLN A 81 1.76 -2.33 -1.80
C GLN A 81 0.24 -2.40 -1.94
N ALA A 82 -0.28 -3.40 -2.66
CA ALA A 82 -1.71 -3.62 -2.86
C ALA A 82 -2.48 -3.83 -1.55
N LEU A 83 -1.94 -4.68 -0.66
CA LEU A 83 -2.55 -4.94 0.65
C LEU A 83 -2.51 -3.68 1.54
N LEU A 84 -1.39 -2.95 1.54
CA LEU A 84 -1.25 -1.73 2.35
C LEU A 84 -2.15 -0.59 1.89
N ILE A 85 -2.27 -0.36 0.57
CA ILE A 85 -3.15 0.72 0.06
C ILE A 85 -4.62 0.41 0.36
N LEU A 86 -5.03 -0.86 0.27
CA LEU A 86 -6.39 -1.27 0.64
C LEU A 86 -6.59 -1.15 2.16
N ALA A 87 -5.59 -1.52 2.98
CA ALA A 87 -5.65 -1.30 4.42
C ALA A 87 -5.78 0.18 4.78
N TRP A 88 -5.12 1.07 4.04
CA TRP A 88 -5.21 2.53 4.22
C TRP A 88 -6.61 3.07 3.88
N PHE A 89 -7.28 2.47 2.89
CA PHE A 89 -8.69 2.74 2.64
C PHE A 89 -9.55 2.41 3.88
N PHE A 90 -9.40 1.21 4.44
CA PHE A 90 -10.18 0.82 5.61
C PHE A 90 -9.81 1.59 6.89
N LEU A 91 -8.58 2.14 6.98
CA LEU A 91 -8.11 2.87 8.17
C LEU A 91 -8.88 4.19 8.35
N GLY A 92 -9.39 4.75 7.26
CA GLY A 92 -10.27 5.93 7.26
C GLY A 92 -11.75 5.58 7.49
N THR A 93 -12.08 4.33 7.81
CA THR A 93 -13.45 3.92 8.16
C THR A 93 -13.59 3.72 9.67
N PRO A 94 -14.81 3.78 10.24
CA PRO A 94 -15.01 3.55 11.67
C PRO A 94 -14.60 2.16 12.16
N ASN A 95 -14.53 1.16 11.27
CA ASN A 95 -14.16 -0.21 11.63
C ASN A 95 -12.68 -0.47 11.30
N PRO A 96 -11.78 -0.58 12.30
CA PRO A 96 -10.35 -0.83 12.07
C PRO A 96 -10.03 -2.29 11.75
N GLN A 97 -10.96 -3.24 11.94
CA GLN A 97 -10.68 -4.67 11.83
C GLN A 97 -10.20 -5.10 10.42
N PRO A 98 -10.78 -4.64 9.30
CA PRO A 98 -10.27 -4.98 7.97
C PRO A 98 -8.85 -4.47 7.74
N SER A 99 -8.54 -3.24 8.17
CA SER A 99 -7.18 -2.70 8.10
C SER A 99 -6.19 -3.52 8.89
N PHE A 100 -6.53 -3.89 10.13
CA PHE A 100 -5.68 -4.70 10.99
C PHE A 100 -5.31 -6.03 10.30
N MET A 101 -6.30 -6.72 9.74
CA MET A 101 -6.08 -7.98 9.03
C MET A 101 -5.24 -7.79 7.75
N LEU A 102 -5.52 -6.76 6.96
CA LEU A 102 -4.78 -6.48 5.73
C LEU A 102 -3.32 -6.12 5.99
N VAL A 103 -3.04 -5.32 7.03
CA VAL A 103 -1.67 -4.99 7.44
C VAL A 103 -0.93 -6.22 7.91
N ALA A 104 -1.53 -7.06 8.77
CA ALA A 104 -0.92 -8.32 9.19
C ALA A 104 -0.55 -9.21 7.99
N ASN A 105 -1.44 -9.28 6.99
CA ASN A 105 -1.21 -10.00 5.75
C ASN A 105 -0.20 -9.34 4.79
N ALA A 106 0.15 -8.06 5.01
CA ALA A 106 1.20 -7.37 4.26
C ALA A 106 2.60 -7.51 4.91
N ILE A 107 2.66 -7.56 6.25
CA ILE A 107 3.91 -7.66 7.01
C ILE A 107 4.65 -8.96 6.70
N ARG A 108 3.94 -10.10 6.70
CA ARG A 108 4.57 -11.40 6.48
C ARG A 108 5.25 -11.48 5.10
N PRO A 109 4.59 -11.10 3.98
CA PRO A 109 5.24 -10.91 2.69
C PRO A 109 6.40 -9.90 2.69
N ALA A 110 6.24 -8.77 3.37
CA ALA A 110 7.29 -7.75 3.48
C ALA A 110 8.58 -8.31 4.10
N HIS A 111 8.45 -9.17 5.12
CA HIS A 111 9.57 -9.90 5.69
C HIS A 111 10.15 -10.92 4.72
N SER A 112 9.31 -11.72 4.06
CA SER A 112 9.75 -12.75 3.10
C SER A 112 10.57 -12.18 1.95
N ILE A 113 10.24 -10.98 1.46
CA ILE A 113 10.98 -10.32 0.37
C ILE A 113 12.12 -9.41 0.87
N GLY A 114 12.36 -9.38 2.19
CA GLY A 114 13.48 -8.69 2.82
C GLY A 114 13.33 -7.17 2.94
N LEU A 115 12.11 -6.62 3.03
CA LEU A 115 11.91 -5.15 3.14
C LEU A 115 12.46 -4.54 4.43
N TYR A 116 12.66 -5.35 5.47
CA TYR A 116 13.12 -4.93 6.80
C TYR A 116 14.65 -4.76 6.92
N ARG A 117 15.41 -5.06 5.87
CA ARG A 117 16.89 -5.00 5.87
C ARG A 117 17.42 -4.04 4.79
N LYS A 118 18.27 -3.09 5.17
CA LYS A 118 18.98 -2.14 4.28
C LYS A 118 19.77 -2.80 3.15
N ASN A 119 20.36 -3.97 3.43
CA ASN A 119 21.29 -4.65 2.52
C ASN A 119 20.70 -5.87 1.80
N TYR A 120 19.38 -6.07 1.82
CA TYR A 120 18.78 -7.19 1.10
C TYR A 120 18.76 -6.92 -0.41
N GLY A 121 19.66 -7.59 -1.15
CA GLY A 121 19.84 -7.42 -2.59
C GLY A 121 20.86 -6.33 -2.92
N ALA A 122 22.15 -6.68 -2.86
CA ALA A 122 23.26 -5.79 -3.23
C ALA A 122 23.13 -5.22 -4.67
N SER A 123 22.38 -5.89 -5.54
CA SER A 123 22.14 -5.53 -6.94
C SER A 123 20.92 -4.61 -7.20
N LEU A 124 20.21 -4.14 -6.17
CA LEU A 124 19.06 -3.25 -6.37
C LEU A 124 19.48 -1.83 -6.73
N SER A 125 18.77 -1.23 -7.70
CA SER A 125 18.99 0.16 -8.09
C SER A 125 18.55 1.14 -6.98
N PRO A 126 19.06 2.39 -6.96
CA PRO A 126 18.71 3.37 -5.94
C PRO A 126 17.19 3.60 -5.80
N ILE A 127 16.47 3.67 -6.93
CA ILE A 127 15.01 3.87 -6.94
C ILE A 127 14.27 2.69 -6.28
N GLN A 128 14.76 1.47 -6.49
CA GLN A 128 14.16 0.26 -5.92
C GLN A 128 14.39 0.20 -4.40
N ARG A 129 15.58 0.62 -3.94
CA ARG A 129 15.88 0.74 -2.50
C ARG A 129 14.95 1.75 -1.84
N VAL A 130 14.84 2.95 -2.38
CA VAL A 130 13.93 4.00 -1.88
C VAL A 130 12.48 3.51 -1.85
N THR A 131 12.01 2.88 -2.93
CA THR A 131 10.63 2.35 -2.99
C THR A 131 10.39 1.30 -1.90
N ARG A 132 11.34 0.40 -1.66
CA ARG A 132 11.22 -0.61 -0.59
C ARG A 132 11.13 0.02 0.80
N ILE A 133 11.95 1.04 1.08
CA ILE A 133 11.91 1.81 2.34
C ILE A 133 10.54 2.50 2.50
N ASN A 134 10.07 3.15 1.43
CA ASN A 134 8.78 3.86 1.42
C ASN A 134 7.57 2.93 1.55
N VAL A 135 7.71 1.63 1.29
CA VAL A 135 6.66 0.63 1.52
C VAL A 135 6.74 0.04 2.93
N PHE A 136 7.96 -0.23 3.43
CA PHE A 136 8.15 -0.82 4.75
C PHE A 136 7.68 0.11 5.88
N ARG A 137 8.05 1.39 5.83
CA ARG A 137 7.74 2.33 6.92
C ARG A 137 6.23 2.51 7.13
N PRO A 138 5.41 2.73 6.10
CA PRO A 138 3.96 2.72 6.26
C PRO A 138 3.40 1.42 6.83
N ALA A 139 3.92 0.26 6.42
CA ALA A 139 3.48 -1.03 6.97
C ALA A 139 3.71 -1.08 8.48
N PHE A 140 4.92 -0.72 8.93
CA PHE A 140 5.29 -0.67 10.34
C PHE A 140 4.43 0.35 11.12
N SER A 141 4.28 1.56 10.60
CA SER A 141 3.48 2.61 11.28
C SER A 141 2.00 2.23 11.37
N MET A 142 1.44 1.63 10.32
CA MET A 142 0.03 1.19 10.32
C MET A 142 -0.18 0.02 11.30
N ASP A 143 0.75 -0.92 11.38
CA ASP A 143 0.70 -2.04 12.34
C ASP A 143 0.62 -1.53 13.77
N ARG A 144 1.49 -0.57 14.12
CA ARG A 144 1.53 0.05 15.44
C ARG A 144 0.26 0.84 15.74
N GLU A 145 -0.18 1.70 14.82
CA GLU A 145 -1.42 2.47 14.98
C GLU A 145 -2.63 1.55 15.18
N LEU A 146 -2.76 0.49 14.37
CA LEU A 146 -3.88 -0.44 14.47
C LEU A 146 -3.79 -1.30 15.73
N SER A 147 -2.58 -1.67 16.17
CA SER A 147 -2.33 -2.36 17.44
C SER A 147 -2.80 -1.53 18.63
N LEU A 148 -2.46 -0.23 18.64
CA LEU A 148 -2.92 0.72 19.66
C LEU A 148 -4.46 0.86 19.63
N ARG A 149 -5.06 1.03 18.45
CA ARG A 149 -6.53 1.17 18.31
C ARG A 149 -7.30 -0.09 18.71
N THR A 150 -6.71 -1.27 18.53
CA THR A 150 -7.39 -2.55 18.78
C THR A 150 -7.02 -3.19 20.11
N GLY A 151 -6.03 -2.64 20.83
CA GLY A 151 -5.49 -3.23 22.07
C GLY A 151 -4.71 -4.52 21.85
N ARG A 152 -4.26 -4.79 20.63
CA ARG A 152 -3.54 -6.02 20.24
C ARG A 152 -2.03 -5.75 20.17
N PRO A 153 -1.18 -6.77 20.33
CA PRO A 153 0.25 -6.60 20.14
C PRO A 153 0.58 -6.38 18.65
N PRO A 154 1.56 -5.51 18.33
CA PRO A 154 2.07 -5.35 16.98
C PRO A 154 2.82 -6.61 16.51
N ALA A 155 2.83 -6.82 15.21
CA ALA A 155 3.52 -7.95 14.59
C ALA A 155 5.04 -7.72 14.45
N GLN A 156 5.52 -6.47 14.59
CA GLN A 156 6.94 -6.11 14.45
C GLN A 156 7.48 -5.35 15.68
N ASP A 157 8.66 -5.73 16.17
CA ASP A 157 9.38 -4.97 17.20
C ASP A 157 10.31 -3.88 16.61
N PHE A 158 10.65 -2.86 17.41
CA PHE A 158 11.55 -1.78 17.03
C PHE A 158 12.98 -2.25 16.76
N GLY A 159 13.43 -3.34 17.40
CA GLY A 159 14.77 -3.91 17.21
C GLY A 159 14.92 -4.78 15.96
N ASP A 160 13.83 -5.10 15.27
CA ASP A 160 13.81 -6.13 14.22
C ASP A 160 14.09 -5.62 12.81
N PHE A 161 14.32 -4.31 12.62
CA PHE A 161 14.56 -3.74 11.30
C PHE A 161 15.75 -2.77 11.28
N ASP A 162 16.47 -2.81 10.17
CA ASP A 162 17.61 -1.94 9.87
C ASP A 162 17.26 -1.17 8.60
N VAL A 163 16.30 -0.23 8.72
CA VAL A 163 15.82 0.59 7.62
C VAL A 163 16.00 2.05 8.01
N ASP A 164 16.84 2.77 7.26
CA ASP A 164 17.10 4.19 7.53
C ASP A 164 15.81 5.03 7.34
N LEU A 165 15.80 6.21 7.97
CA LEU A 165 14.84 7.24 7.64
C LEU A 165 14.99 7.61 6.13
N PRO A 166 13.89 7.78 5.39
CA PRO A 166 13.94 8.16 4.00
C PRO A 166 14.60 9.53 3.91
N ASP A 167 15.61 9.63 3.05
CA ASP A 167 16.30 10.87 2.77
C ASP A 167 15.29 11.93 2.31
N PRO A 168 15.15 13.05 3.04
CA PRO A 168 14.26 14.14 2.64
C PRO A 168 14.50 14.63 1.21
N GLN A 169 15.72 14.50 0.69
CA GLN A 169 16.10 14.94 -0.67
C GLN A 169 15.65 13.96 -1.77
N LEU A 170 15.31 12.71 -1.43
CA LEU A 170 14.85 11.68 -2.37
C LEU A 170 13.33 11.46 -2.33
N GLN A 171 12.61 12.22 -1.49
CA GLN A 171 11.15 12.17 -1.48
C GLN A 171 10.61 12.98 -2.66
N PRO A 172 9.70 12.42 -3.48
CA PRO A 172 9.05 13.19 -4.52
C PRO A 172 8.31 14.38 -3.89
N ASP A 173 8.61 15.57 -4.37
CA ASP A 173 7.99 16.81 -3.90
C ASP A 173 6.51 16.85 -4.33
N PHE A 174 5.62 16.54 -3.39
CA PHE A 174 4.18 16.61 -3.60
C PHE A 174 3.61 18.02 -3.42
N SER A 175 4.43 19.02 -3.08
CA SER A 175 3.99 20.42 -2.92
C SER A 175 3.84 21.16 -4.25
N ASN A 176 4.33 20.58 -5.35
CA ASN A 176 4.27 21.17 -6.70
C ASN A 176 3.16 20.61 -7.62
N ILE A 177 2.25 19.77 -7.10
CA ILE A 177 1.07 19.33 -7.87
C ILE A 177 -0.09 20.27 -7.52
N SER A 178 -0.14 21.41 -8.23
CA SER A 178 -1.30 22.30 -8.23
C SER A 178 -2.54 21.59 -8.81
N PRO A 179 -3.75 21.90 -8.32
CA PRO A 179 -5.00 21.28 -8.76
C PRO A 179 -5.35 21.54 -10.23
#